data_AF-A0A259SEV4-F1
#
_entry.id   AF-A0A259SEV4-F1
#
_cell.length_a   1.000
_cell.length_b   1.000
_cell.length_c   1.000
_cell.angle_alpha   90.00
_cell.angle_beta   90.00
_cell.angle_gamma   90.00
#
_symmetry.space_group_name_H-M   'P 1'
#
loop_
_entity.id
_entity.type
_entity.pdbx_description
1 polymer ?
#
loop_
_entity_poly.entity_id
_entity_poly.type
_entity_poly.pdbx_seq_one_letter_code
_entity_poly.pdbx_strand_id
1 'polypeptide(L)'
;MNGFNRRFLAACTAALIAMGWSGLSHATHVSALTAPIAGPTGQQVLPIRDFGVFQTPLVPFGASDAAETHDLQVAIASYRAAGDAANTKALDHFLHQYPNSPWRIALLTNEGLAYEQAGLFSQAITRLDAAWQLRAGAKTEPQRALIEQTYGALLHLHTVFGHEKAVQALLQEGKGLVLSGAAQANKTQAEEGLWRMQHEPGKARLCGLVALDQLLAIEGHDQSVGRFKRVRAGEEGLSLARLDTLANQAGLPSRVVYRHGKEPIPVPAIAHWKVGHYATIVGEAGGRYHIKDAAQGRDYWMTPEAVRAESSGYFLIPAKASAHPQANQPILAQTMGSPWRRVALSEAGRIFGAGITPGNNPDDTSNDDPDVAGCGACGSSGMAQYSVKAMLVSLSLHDTPVGYAPPKGPAVPFTIVYSQREANQPANFTFGNLGQKWISNWFAYVQDDPTSPGNSVTIALRGGGTRHYAGFNATTGAFSPEERTAAQLVKVSDSPVTYERRMPDGSKEVYGASDNSTYFPR
;
A
#
# COMPACT_ATOMS: atom_id res chain seq x y z
N MET A 1 -25.77 -54.21 25.47
CA MET A 1 -24.98 -53.00 25.80
C MET A 1 -25.21 -51.98 24.69
N ASN A 2 -26.43 -51.45 24.54
CA ASN A 2 -26.99 -50.24 25.16
C ASN A 2 -26.16 -48.96 24.95
N GLY A 3 -26.55 -48.20 23.93
CA GLY A 3 -27.00 -46.82 24.10
C GLY A 3 -25.98 -45.72 23.86
N PHE A 4 -25.95 -45.17 22.64
CA PHE A 4 -25.56 -43.77 22.42
C PHE A 4 -26.68 -43.02 21.70
N ASN A 5 -26.95 -41.83 22.23
CA ASN A 5 -28.23 -41.14 22.26
C ASN A 5 -28.55 -40.39 20.95
N ARG A 6 -29.57 -40.84 20.21
CA ARG A 6 -30.23 -40.08 19.12
C ARG A 6 -31.19 -39.03 19.70
N ARG A 7 -30.66 -38.01 20.38
CA ARG A 7 -31.41 -36.84 20.85
C ARG A 7 -30.52 -35.59 20.85
N PHE A 8 -30.10 -35.15 19.66
CA PHE A 8 -29.52 -33.81 19.49
C PHE A 8 -29.88 -33.15 18.14
N LEU A 9 -30.73 -33.80 17.32
CA LEU A 9 -31.06 -33.36 15.96
C LEU A 9 -32.56 -33.05 15.75
N ALA A 10 -33.25 -32.57 16.78
CA ALA A 10 -34.69 -32.29 16.73
C ALA A 10 -35.11 -31.04 17.53
N ALA A 11 -34.31 -29.96 17.49
CA ALA A 11 -34.64 -28.71 18.19
C ALA A 11 -34.42 -27.42 17.38
N CYS A 12 -34.22 -27.48 16.06
CA CYS A 12 -34.11 -26.27 15.22
C CYS A 12 -35.08 -26.22 14.01
N THR A 13 -36.10 -27.08 13.98
CA THR A 13 -37.08 -27.16 12.87
C THR A 13 -38.51 -26.82 13.33
N ALA A 14 -38.69 -25.67 13.99
CA ALA A 14 -40.02 -25.10 14.24
C ALA A 14 -39.97 -23.60 14.56
N ALA A 15 -39.65 -22.75 13.57
CA ALA A 15 -39.94 -21.31 13.62
C ALA A 15 -39.94 -20.65 12.22
N LEU A 16 -40.50 -21.33 11.20
CA LEU A 16 -40.52 -20.77 9.83
C LEU A 16 -41.80 -21.17 9.06
N ILE A 17 -42.98 -21.03 9.68
CA ILE A 17 -44.26 -20.96 8.93
C ILE A 17 -45.23 -20.07 9.73
N ALA A 18 -45.21 -18.77 9.46
CA ALA A 18 -46.38 -17.88 9.53
C ALA A 18 -45.95 -16.46 9.16
N MET A 19 -46.24 -16.04 7.93
CA MET A 19 -46.89 -14.76 7.57
C MET A 19 -46.58 -14.40 6.11
N GLY A 20 -47.53 -14.77 5.24
CA GLY A 20 -48.25 -13.83 4.40
C GLY A 20 -47.48 -12.90 3.48
N TRP A 21 -47.56 -13.21 2.18
CA TRP A 21 -47.46 -12.25 1.09
C TRP A 21 -48.32 -11.00 1.34
N SER A 22 -47.69 -9.83 1.30
CA SER A 22 -48.22 -8.66 0.61
C SER A 22 -47.04 -7.82 0.10
N GLY A 23 -46.97 -7.65 -1.22
CA GLY A 23 -46.00 -6.79 -1.86
C GLY A 23 -46.34 -5.33 -1.59
N LEU A 24 -45.30 -4.54 -1.30
CA LEU A 24 -45.23 -3.09 -1.51
C LEU A 24 -43.76 -2.70 -1.50
N SER A 25 -43.32 -2.15 -2.61
CA SER A 25 -41.98 -1.65 -2.89
C SER A 25 -41.64 -0.48 -1.97
N HIS A 26 -40.80 -0.68 -0.96
CA HIS A 26 -40.00 0.35 -0.32
C HIS A 26 -38.68 -0.30 0.13
N ALA A 27 -37.58 0.06 -0.52
CA ALA A 27 -36.24 -0.30 -0.06
C ALA A 27 -35.96 0.49 1.22
N THR A 28 -36.30 -0.08 2.37
CA THR A 28 -35.86 0.42 3.66
C THR A 28 -34.44 -0.08 3.90
N HIS A 29 -33.52 0.87 3.99
CA HIS A 29 -32.17 0.63 4.48
C HIS A 29 -32.24 0.02 5.88
N VAL A 30 -32.00 -1.29 5.99
CA VAL A 30 -31.72 -1.92 7.28
C VAL A 30 -30.27 -1.58 7.62
N SER A 31 -30.08 -0.45 8.32
CA SER A 31 -28.85 -0.22 9.08
C SER A 31 -28.78 -1.31 10.15
N ALA A 32 -27.97 -2.33 9.91
CA ALA A 32 -27.60 -3.28 10.95
C ALA A 32 -26.79 -2.52 12.01
N LEU A 33 -27.47 -2.04 13.05
CA LEU A 33 -26.86 -1.64 14.32
C LEU A 33 -26.24 -2.89 14.95
N THR A 34 -25.01 -3.22 14.56
CA THR A 34 -24.19 -4.19 15.29
C THR A 34 -23.70 -3.55 16.57
N ALA A 35 -24.26 -4.01 17.70
CA ALA A 35 -23.79 -3.68 19.04
C ALA A 35 -22.28 -4.00 19.21
N PRO A 36 -21.56 -3.29 20.10
CA PRO A 36 -20.15 -3.55 20.37
C PRO A 36 -19.96 -5.00 20.83
N ILE A 37 -19.02 -5.71 20.20
CA ILE A 37 -18.59 -7.03 20.67
C ILE A 37 -17.68 -6.79 21.87
N ALA A 38 -18.21 -7.02 23.07
CA ALA A 38 -17.41 -7.06 24.30
C ALA A 38 -16.51 -8.30 24.28
N GLY A 39 -15.19 -8.09 24.28
CA GLY A 39 -14.23 -9.16 24.55
C GLY A 39 -14.30 -9.63 26.02
N PRO A 40 -13.87 -10.85 26.36
CA PRO A 40 -14.04 -11.45 27.69
C PRO A 40 -13.24 -10.82 28.84
N THR A 41 -12.58 -9.68 28.63
CA THR A 41 -11.78 -8.97 29.63
C THR A 41 -11.92 -7.49 29.32
N GLY A 42 -12.44 -6.68 30.24
CA GLY A 42 -12.80 -5.26 30.06
C GLY A 42 -11.66 -4.30 29.69
N GLN A 43 -10.96 -4.56 28.59
CA GLN A 43 -10.13 -3.61 27.87
C GLN A 43 -10.97 -3.03 26.74
N GLN A 44 -11.25 -1.73 26.81
CA GLN A 44 -11.77 -0.98 25.67
C GLN A 44 -10.69 -0.97 24.58
N VAL A 45 -10.82 -1.87 23.61
CA VAL A 45 -10.28 -1.62 22.27
C VAL A 45 -11.18 -0.55 21.68
N LEU A 46 -10.66 0.64 21.40
CA LEU A 46 -11.40 1.63 20.63
C LEU A 46 -11.47 1.12 19.19
N PRO A 47 -12.64 0.71 18.67
CA PRO A 47 -12.76 0.16 17.32
C PRO A 47 -12.32 1.21 16.28
N ILE A 48 -11.70 0.80 15.15
CA ILE A 48 -11.38 1.71 14.01
C ILE A 48 -12.59 2.56 13.62
N ARG A 49 -13.79 1.99 13.71
CA ARG A 49 -15.05 2.63 13.34
C ARG A 49 -15.35 3.94 14.08
N ASP A 50 -14.75 4.18 15.25
CA ASP A 50 -14.99 5.43 15.99
C ASP A 50 -14.13 6.59 15.44
N PHE A 51 -13.02 6.27 14.77
CA PHE A 51 -12.03 7.26 14.36
C PHE A 51 -11.91 7.47 12.85
N GLY A 52 -12.03 6.44 12.01
CA GLY A 52 -12.07 6.59 10.54
C GLY A 52 -10.93 7.43 9.93
N VAL A 53 -9.75 7.46 10.57
CA VAL A 53 -8.57 8.27 10.16
C VAL A 53 -7.26 7.48 10.22
N PHE A 54 -7.35 6.19 10.57
CA PHE A 54 -6.21 5.33 10.85
C PHE A 54 -6.31 4.05 10.02
N GLN A 55 -5.18 3.60 9.48
CA GLN A 55 -5.10 2.38 8.68
C GLN A 55 -5.25 1.11 9.52
N THR A 56 -4.91 1.17 10.81
CA THR A 56 -5.03 0.05 11.75
C THR A 56 -5.65 0.51 13.07
N PRO A 57 -6.39 -0.33 13.82
CA PRO A 57 -7.05 0.07 15.04
C PRO A 57 -6.06 0.58 16.09
N LEU A 58 -6.54 1.49 16.94
CA LEU A 58 -5.82 1.85 18.14
C LEU A 58 -5.96 0.73 19.16
N VAL A 59 -4.84 0.07 19.45
CA VAL A 59 -4.76 -1.01 20.45
C VAL A 59 -3.94 -0.51 21.65
N PRO A 60 -4.50 -0.45 22.87
CA PRO A 60 -3.77 0.01 24.04
C PRO A 60 -2.86 -1.09 24.60
N PHE A 61 -1.64 -0.73 25.02
CA PHE A 61 -0.64 -1.60 25.66
C PHE A 61 -0.64 -1.45 27.19
N GLY A 62 -1.82 -1.22 27.77
CA GLY A 62 -1.98 -1.01 29.21
C GLY A 62 -3.37 -0.48 29.54
N ALA A 63 -3.57 -0.14 30.80
CA ALA A 63 -4.73 0.64 31.21
C ALA A 63 -4.48 2.11 30.86
N SER A 64 -5.48 2.76 30.27
CA SER A 64 -5.49 4.22 30.04
C SER A 64 -6.29 4.88 31.15
N ASP A 65 -5.85 6.05 31.60
CA ASP A 65 -6.68 6.88 32.47
C ASP A 65 -7.72 7.69 31.67
N ALA A 66 -8.75 8.18 32.35
CA ALA A 66 -9.87 8.87 31.70
C ALA A 66 -9.48 10.25 31.14
N ALA A 67 -8.55 10.96 31.78
CA ALA A 67 -8.09 12.26 31.31
C ALA A 67 -7.22 12.11 30.07
N GLU A 68 -6.30 11.17 30.08
CA GLU A 68 -5.49 10.78 28.93
C GLU A 68 -6.36 10.32 27.76
N THR A 69 -7.38 9.50 28.02
CA THR A 69 -8.31 9.05 26.97
C THR A 69 -9.07 10.22 26.36
N HIS A 70 -9.47 11.20 27.17
CA HIS A 70 -10.11 12.43 26.69
C HIS A 70 -9.16 13.26 25.82
N ASP A 71 -7.92 13.48 26.28
CA ASP A 71 -6.92 14.23 25.52
C ASP A 71 -6.56 13.54 24.20
N LEU A 72 -6.51 12.21 24.18
CA LEU A 72 -6.33 11.43 22.96
C LEU A 72 -7.48 11.69 21.97
N GLN A 73 -8.73 11.68 22.43
CA GLN A 73 -9.89 11.97 21.58
C GLN A 73 -9.82 13.37 20.98
N VAL A 74 -9.38 14.37 21.76
CA VAL A 74 -9.16 15.74 21.28
C VAL A 74 -8.05 15.80 20.23
N ALA A 75 -6.94 15.09 20.46
CA ALA A 75 -5.84 14.99 19.52
C ALA A 75 -6.28 14.34 18.20
N ILE A 76 -7.04 13.24 18.26
CA ILE A 76 -7.60 12.57 17.07
C ILE A 76 -8.59 13.47 16.34
N ALA A 77 -9.45 14.20 17.05
CA ALA A 77 -10.37 15.15 16.42
C ALA A 77 -9.62 16.28 15.71
N SER A 78 -8.51 16.76 16.29
CA SER A 78 -7.65 17.78 15.68
C SER A 78 -6.87 17.26 14.47
N TYR A 79 -6.35 16.02 14.56
CA TYR A 79 -5.71 15.32 13.45
C TYR A 79 -6.70 15.12 12.29
N ARG A 80 -7.91 14.68 12.60
CA ARG A 80 -9.03 14.61 11.66
C ARG A 80 -9.26 15.98 11.00
N ALA A 81 -9.49 17.02 11.78
CA ALA A 81 -9.76 18.36 11.26
C ALA A 81 -8.65 18.93 10.35
N ALA A 82 -7.41 18.44 10.46
CA ALA A 82 -6.30 18.86 9.61
C ALA A 82 -6.45 18.46 8.13
N GLY A 83 -7.23 17.42 7.80
CA GLY A 83 -7.53 17.06 6.41
C GLY A 83 -6.36 16.46 5.61
N ASP A 84 -5.27 16.11 6.27
CA ASP A 84 -4.06 15.53 5.66
C ASP A 84 -3.48 14.46 6.60
N ALA A 85 -3.44 13.21 6.14
CA ALA A 85 -2.94 12.08 6.93
C ALA A 85 -1.46 12.22 7.30
N ALA A 86 -0.68 13.00 6.54
CA ALA A 86 0.71 13.29 6.90
C ALA A 86 0.84 14.40 7.97
N ASN A 87 -0.25 15.11 8.32
CA ASN A 87 -0.21 16.18 9.31
C ASN A 87 -0.47 15.67 10.73
N THR A 88 0.50 14.96 11.28
CA THR A 88 0.42 14.28 12.59
C THR A 88 0.62 15.20 13.80
N LYS A 89 0.72 16.53 13.63
CA LYS A 89 1.12 17.47 14.69
C LYS A 89 0.31 17.35 15.99
N ALA A 90 -0.99 17.09 15.88
CA ALA A 90 -1.86 16.90 17.04
C ALA A 90 -1.55 15.59 17.79
N LEU A 91 -1.26 14.52 17.06
CA LEU A 91 -0.84 13.24 17.62
C LEU A 91 0.54 13.35 18.26
N ASP A 92 1.46 14.04 17.59
CA ASP A 92 2.78 14.36 18.14
C ASP A 92 2.66 15.11 19.47
N HIS A 93 1.82 16.14 19.55
CA HIS A 93 1.60 16.88 20.80
C HIS A 93 1.13 15.95 21.94
N PHE A 94 0.15 15.08 21.66
CA PHE A 94 -0.30 14.07 22.61
C PHE A 94 0.84 13.13 23.04
N LEU A 95 1.63 12.62 22.09
CA LEU A 95 2.75 11.72 22.36
C LEU A 95 3.89 12.37 23.18
N HIS A 96 4.03 13.70 23.11
CA HIS A 96 4.95 14.46 23.95
C HIS A 96 4.39 14.70 25.36
N GLN A 97 3.09 14.98 25.49
CA GLN A 97 2.41 15.17 26.77
C GLN A 97 2.32 13.85 27.57
N TYR A 98 2.05 12.73 26.88
CA TYR A 98 1.90 11.40 27.46
C TYR A 98 2.96 10.42 26.91
N PRO A 99 4.23 10.56 27.33
CA PRO A 99 5.32 9.76 26.77
C PRO A 99 5.21 8.27 27.05
N ASN A 100 4.51 7.88 28.14
CA ASN A 100 4.26 6.49 28.53
C ASN A 100 2.84 6.02 28.22
N SER A 101 2.15 6.71 27.32
CA SER A 101 0.77 6.38 26.96
C SER A 101 0.62 4.92 26.54
N PRO A 102 -0.42 4.19 27.00
CA PRO A 102 -0.71 2.86 26.48
C PRO A 102 -1.05 2.89 24.98
N TRP A 103 -1.41 4.04 24.41
CA TRP A 103 -1.75 4.20 22.99
C TRP A 103 -0.53 4.46 22.09
N ARG A 104 0.65 4.68 22.68
CA ARG A 104 1.85 5.14 21.98
C ARG A 104 2.23 4.28 20.79
N ILE A 105 2.25 2.96 20.94
CA ILE A 105 2.65 2.04 19.87
C ILE A 105 1.69 2.12 18.69
N ALA A 106 0.39 2.19 18.94
CA ALA A 106 -0.62 2.27 17.90
C ALA A 106 -0.60 3.62 17.16
N LEU A 107 -0.35 4.72 17.87
CA LEU A 107 -0.18 6.04 17.26
C LEU A 107 1.07 6.09 16.39
N LEU A 108 2.24 5.71 16.93
CA LEU A 108 3.49 5.68 16.16
C LEU A 108 3.40 4.77 14.92
N THR A 109 2.73 3.61 15.04
CA THR A 109 2.52 2.71 13.90
C THR A 109 1.67 3.37 12.83
N ASN A 110 0.54 4.00 13.20
CA ASN A 110 -0.31 4.69 12.24
C ASN A 110 0.34 5.94 11.63
N GLU A 111 1.10 6.72 12.40
CA GLU A 111 1.91 7.83 11.86
C GLU A 111 2.92 7.32 10.82
N GLY A 112 3.59 6.20 11.12
CA GLY A 112 4.53 5.56 10.21
C GLY A 112 3.89 5.13 8.89
N LEU A 113 2.75 4.44 8.96
CA LEU A 113 1.99 3.99 7.78
C LEU A 113 1.45 5.18 6.96
N ALA A 114 0.96 6.23 7.62
CA ALA A 114 0.49 7.44 6.94
C ALA A 114 1.63 8.17 6.23
N TYR A 115 2.82 8.25 6.85
CA TYR A 115 4.00 8.81 6.23
C TYR A 115 4.50 8.01 5.04
N GLU A 116 4.51 6.68 5.11
CA GLU A 116 4.84 5.80 3.98
C GLU A 116 3.90 6.08 2.81
N GLN A 117 2.61 6.16 3.08
CA GLN A 117 1.61 6.45 2.06
C GLN A 117 1.83 7.82 1.39
N ALA A 118 2.23 8.83 2.16
CA ALA A 118 2.53 10.18 1.70
C ALA A 118 3.91 10.34 1.03
N GLY A 119 4.73 9.27 1.00
CA GLY A 119 6.10 9.30 0.48
C GLY A 119 7.12 9.95 1.42
N LEU A 120 6.80 10.12 2.70
CA LEU A 120 7.69 10.63 3.76
C LEU A 120 8.50 9.48 4.39
N PHE A 121 9.24 8.74 3.57
CA PHE A 121 9.84 7.46 3.94
C PHE A 121 10.81 7.53 5.13
N SER A 122 11.65 8.56 5.21
CA SER A 122 12.57 8.73 6.35
C SER A 122 11.83 8.91 7.68
N GLN A 123 10.70 9.61 7.66
CA GLN A 123 9.83 9.78 8.83
C GLN A 123 9.05 8.50 9.14
N ALA A 124 8.57 7.79 8.11
CA ALA A 124 7.90 6.50 8.26
C ALA A 124 8.78 5.49 9.01
N ILE A 125 10.03 5.31 8.56
CA ILE A 125 11.02 4.45 9.21
C ILE A 125 11.23 4.88 10.66
N THR A 126 11.39 6.18 10.92
CA THR A 126 11.61 6.70 12.28
C THR A 126 10.46 6.35 13.23
N ARG A 127 9.20 6.51 12.78
CA ARG A 127 8.02 6.21 13.61
C ARG A 127 7.84 4.71 13.82
N LEU A 128 8.01 3.92 12.77
CA LEU A 128 7.89 2.47 12.84
C LEU A 128 8.98 1.84 13.72
N ASP A 129 10.22 2.32 13.62
CA ASP A 129 11.31 1.88 14.52
C ASP A 129 10.99 2.26 15.97
N ALA A 130 10.54 3.49 16.24
CA ALA A 130 10.14 3.89 17.59
C ALA A 130 9.02 3.00 18.17
N ALA A 131 8.03 2.60 17.37
CA ALA A 131 7.01 1.65 17.77
C ALA A 131 7.59 0.24 18.00
N TRP A 132 8.48 -0.23 17.12
CA TRP A 132 9.14 -1.52 17.21
C TRP A 132 10.03 -1.65 18.46
N GLN A 133 10.75 -0.60 18.84
CA GLN A 133 11.56 -0.62 20.06
C GLN A 133 10.72 -0.74 21.34
N LEU A 134 9.43 -0.35 21.29
CA LEU A 134 8.49 -0.46 22.39
C LEU A 134 7.69 -1.78 22.42
N ARG A 135 7.96 -2.72 21.51
CA ARG A 135 7.19 -3.95 21.28
C ARG A 135 6.98 -4.87 22.49
N ALA A 136 7.79 -4.72 23.54
CA ALA A 136 7.69 -5.54 24.73
C ALA A 136 6.30 -5.41 25.38
N GLY A 137 5.78 -6.51 25.93
CA GLY A 137 4.53 -6.47 26.69
C GLY A 137 3.25 -6.67 25.89
N ALA A 138 3.31 -7.07 24.61
CA ALA A 138 2.15 -7.59 23.89
C ALA A 138 1.61 -8.86 24.57
N LYS A 139 0.37 -8.81 25.07
CA LYS A 139 -0.32 -9.90 25.80
C LYS A 139 -1.49 -10.45 25.00
N THR A 140 -2.21 -9.60 24.28
CA THR A 140 -3.41 -9.97 23.52
C THR A 140 -3.08 -10.20 22.04
N GLU A 141 -3.97 -10.89 21.32
CA GLU A 141 -3.83 -11.08 19.87
C GLU A 141 -3.79 -9.76 19.10
N PRO A 142 -4.64 -8.75 19.37
CA PRO A 142 -4.56 -7.48 18.66
C PRO A 142 -3.26 -6.72 18.87
N GLN A 143 -2.69 -6.81 20.08
CA GLN A 143 -1.38 -6.23 20.39
C GLN A 143 -0.27 -6.93 19.60
N ARG A 144 -0.28 -8.26 19.54
CA ARG A 144 0.69 -9.03 18.74
C ARG A 144 0.56 -8.70 17.25
N ALA A 145 -0.65 -8.71 16.72
CA ALA A 145 -0.93 -8.37 15.33
C ALA A 145 -0.44 -6.96 14.96
N LEU A 146 -0.60 -5.98 15.85
CA LEU A 146 -0.07 -4.63 15.63
C LEU A 146 1.46 -4.63 15.59
N ILE A 147 2.15 -5.31 16.52
CA ILE A 147 3.61 -5.43 16.50
C ILE A 147 4.10 -6.14 15.24
N GLU A 148 3.42 -7.20 14.81
CA GLU A 148 3.70 -7.90 13.56
C GLU A 148 3.58 -6.95 12.36
N GLN A 149 2.52 -6.13 12.30
CA GLN A 149 2.32 -5.13 11.25
C GLN A 149 3.46 -4.09 11.23
N THR A 150 3.79 -3.51 12.39
CA THR A 150 4.90 -2.56 12.52
C THR A 150 6.21 -3.15 12.03
N TYR A 151 6.51 -4.39 12.46
CA TYR A 151 7.71 -5.12 12.06
C TYR A 151 7.75 -5.40 10.56
N GLY A 152 6.62 -5.86 10.00
CA GLY A 152 6.47 -6.13 8.58
C GLY A 152 6.66 -4.89 7.71
N ALA A 153 6.07 -3.75 8.10
CA ALA A 153 6.22 -2.48 7.39
C ALA A 153 7.68 -1.97 7.46
N LEU A 154 8.32 -2.06 8.63
CA LEU A 154 9.71 -1.66 8.81
C LEU A 154 10.66 -2.52 7.97
N LEU A 155 10.46 -3.84 7.96
CA LEU A 155 11.20 -4.77 7.11
C LEU A 155 11.01 -4.44 5.62
N HIS A 156 9.77 -4.19 5.19
CA HIS A 156 9.48 -3.82 3.81
C HIS A 156 10.26 -2.57 3.39
N LEU A 157 10.11 -1.46 4.12
CA LEU A 157 10.78 -0.19 3.82
C LEU A 157 12.30 -0.33 3.76
N HIS A 158 12.92 -0.96 4.75
CA HIS A 158 14.37 -1.18 4.72
C HIS A 158 14.81 -2.09 3.57
N THR A 159 13.99 -3.08 3.21
CA THR A 159 14.30 -4.00 2.11
C THR A 159 14.25 -3.29 0.77
N VAL A 160 13.14 -2.59 0.46
CA VAL A 160 12.96 -1.94 -0.84
C VAL A 160 13.93 -0.80 -1.08
N PHE A 161 14.38 -0.11 -0.02
CA PHE A 161 15.42 0.92 -0.12
C PHE A 161 16.86 0.38 -0.05
N GLY A 162 17.04 -0.93 0.05
CA GLY A 162 18.36 -1.56 -0.01
C GLY A 162 19.21 -1.36 1.25
N HIS A 163 18.58 -1.10 2.40
CA HIS A 163 19.24 -0.91 3.70
C HIS A 163 19.73 -2.24 4.30
N GLU A 164 20.67 -2.90 3.64
CA GLU A 164 21.14 -4.26 3.94
C GLU A 164 21.41 -4.53 5.43
N LYS A 165 22.19 -3.65 6.08
CA LYS A 165 22.54 -3.80 7.50
C LYS A 165 21.32 -3.69 8.42
N ALA A 166 20.38 -2.82 8.09
CA ALA A 166 19.15 -2.64 8.87
C ALA A 166 18.23 -3.86 8.71
N VAL A 167 18.08 -4.39 7.50
CA VAL A 167 17.32 -5.63 7.25
C VAL A 167 17.94 -6.79 8.01
N GLN A 168 19.27 -6.94 7.95
CA GLN A 168 19.97 -7.99 8.69
C GLN A 168 19.71 -7.87 10.20
N ALA A 169 19.85 -6.68 10.78
CA ALA A 169 19.59 -6.44 12.20
C ALA A 169 18.13 -6.76 12.58
N LEU A 170 17.15 -6.26 11.82
CA LEU A 170 15.73 -6.50 12.06
C LEU A 170 15.37 -7.98 11.97
N LEU A 171 15.92 -8.72 11.01
CA LEU A 171 15.73 -10.17 10.91
C LEU A 171 16.33 -10.92 12.10
N GLN A 172 17.46 -10.44 12.66
CA GLN A 172 18.01 -11.01 13.90
C GLN A 172 17.12 -10.70 15.11
N GLU A 173 16.66 -9.45 15.25
CA GLU A 173 15.80 -9.02 16.36
C GLU A 173 14.44 -9.73 16.36
N GLY A 174 13.90 -10.04 15.19
CA GLY A 174 12.64 -10.77 15.04
C GLY A 174 12.76 -12.30 15.15
N LYS A 175 13.96 -12.83 15.44
CA LYS A 175 14.13 -14.29 15.61
C LYS A 175 13.21 -14.82 16.71
N GLY A 176 12.48 -15.88 16.39
CA GLY A 176 11.54 -16.53 17.31
C GLY A 176 10.14 -15.94 17.31
N LEU A 177 9.90 -14.82 16.61
CA LEU A 177 8.54 -14.35 16.39
C LEU A 177 7.77 -15.28 15.45
N VAL A 178 6.56 -15.63 15.86
CA VAL A 178 5.59 -16.32 15.01
C VAL A 178 4.80 -15.23 14.30
N LEU A 179 5.10 -15.02 13.01
CA LEU A 179 4.42 -14.01 12.21
C LEU A 179 3.26 -14.61 11.43
N SER A 180 2.21 -13.82 11.28
CA SER A 180 1.05 -14.12 10.44
C SER A 180 0.84 -13.07 9.34
N GLY A 181 -0.10 -13.32 8.44
CA GLY A 181 -0.58 -12.32 7.46
C GLY A 181 0.52 -11.65 6.64
N ALA A 182 0.34 -10.35 6.41
CA ALA A 182 1.24 -9.47 5.68
C ALA A 182 2.66 -9.44 6.26
N ALA A 183 2.80 -9.46 7.59
CA ALA A 183 4.10 -9.43 8.26
C ALA A 183 4.97 -10.64 7.88
N GLN A 184 4.35 -11.82 7.77
CA GLN A 184 5.06 -13.02 7.32
C GLN A 184 5.48 -12.93 5.85
N ALA A 185 4.65 -12.33 4.99
CA ALA A 185 5.00 -12.09 3.58
C ALA A 185 6.18 -11.11 3.47
N ASN A 186 6.14 -10.00 4.21
CA ASN A 186 7.21 -9.01 4.25
C ASN A 186 8.52 -9.58 4.81
N LYS A 187 8.47 -10.45 5.82
CA LYS A 187 9.67 -11.17 6.29
C LYS A 187 10.26 -12.05 5.21
N THR A 188 9.44 -12.80 4.48
CA THR A 188 9.92 -13.65 3.38
C THR A 188 10.57 -12.81 2.28
N GLN A 189 9.95 -11.69 1.90
CA GLN A 189 10.51 -10.74 0.94
C GLN A 189 11.82 -10.11 1.45
N ALA A 190 11.93 -9.81 2.75
CA ALA A 190 13.14 -9.28 3.36
C ALA A 190 14.29 -10.29 3.38
N GLU A 191 14.01 -11.57 3.63
CA GLU A 191 15.00 -12.65 3.56
C GLU A 191 15.54 -12.82 2.13
N GLU A 192 14.65 -12.82 1.13
CA GLU A 192 15.03 -12.87 -0.28
C GLU A 192 15.81 -11.61 -0.71
N GLY A 193 15.33 -10.44 -0.32
CA GLY A 193 15.96 -9.15 -0.60
C GLY A 193 17.36 -9.05 0.00
N LEU A 194 17.52 -9.45 1.26
CA LEU A 194 18.82 -9.51 1.94
C LEU A 194 19.78 -10.45 1.20
N TRP A 195 19.31 -11.64 0.84
CA TRP A 195 20.14 -12.58 0.08
C TRP A 195 20.60 -11.96 -1.24
N ARG A 196 19.70 -11.31 -2.00
CA ARG A 196 20.04 -10.63 -3.26
C ARG A 196 21.02 -9.49 -3.07
N MET A 197 20.87 -8.69 -2.02
CA MET A 197 21.82 -7.61 -1.70
C MET A 197 23.24 -8.15 -1.44
N GLN A 198 23.35 -9.30 -0.76
CA GLN A 198 24.63 -9.90 -0.38
C GLN A 198 25.29 -10.69 -1.51
N HIS A 199 24.50 -11.35 -2.37
CA HIS A 199 25.02 -12.30 -3.36
C HIS A 199 24.93 -11.79 -4.79
N GLU A 200 24.00 -10.88 -5.09
CA GLU A 200 23.78 -10.31 -6.42
C GLU A 200 23.57 -8.78 -6.41
N PRO A 201 24.42 -7.99 -5.72
CA PRO A 201 24.20 -6.54 -5.53
C PRO A 201 24.02 -5.80 -6.85
N GLY A 202 24.79 -6.17 -7.88
CA GLY A 202 24.71 -5.55 -9.20
C GLY A 202 23.43 -5.83 -9.98
N LYS A 203 22.61 -6.81 -9.57
CA LYS A 203 21.26 -7.07 -10.11
C LYS A 203 20.15 -6.57 -9.19
N ALA A 204 20.42 -6.41 -7.90
CA ALA A 204 19.43 -6.00 -6.92
C ALA A 204 19.27 -4.46 -6.91
N ARG A 205 20.36 -3.71 -6.81
CA ARG A 205 20.38 -2.26 -6.50
C ARG A 205 20.13 -1.37 -7.73
N LEU A 206 19.00 -1.57 -8.42
CA LEU A 206 18.71 -1.02 -9.75
C LEU A 206 17.73 0.15 -9.78
N CYS A 207 17.31 0.71 -8.63
CA CYS A 207 16.33 1.81 -8.61
C CYS A 207 16.69 2.98 -9.56
N GLY A 208 17.98 3.33 -9.66
CA GLY A 208 18.44 4.37 -10.56
C GLY A 208 18.24 4.07 -12.05
N LEU A 209 18.37 2.80 -12.47
CA LEU A 209 18.08 2.43 -13.87
C LEU A 209 16.60 2.48 -14.16
N VAL A 210 15.76 2.03 -13.23
CA VAL A 210 14.30 2.07 -13.44
C VAL A 210 13.78 3.50 -13.40
N ALA A 211 14.32 4.36 -12.54
CA ALA A 211 14.01 5.79 -12.58
C ALA A 211 14.43 6.43 -13.92
N LEU A 212 15.63 6.10 -14.42
CA LEU A 212 16.11 6.58 -15.70
C LEU A 212 15.24 6.08 -16.88
N ASP A 213 14.82 4.82 -16.82
CA ASP A 213 13.89 4.21 -17.77
C ASP A 213 12.59 5.02 -17.89
N GLN A 214 11.97 5.34 -16.75
CA GLN A 214 10.77 6.17 -16.69
C GLN A 214 11.01 7.57 -17.26
N LEU A 215 12.13 8.22 -16.91
CA LEU A 215 12.46 9.55 -17.41
C LEU A 215 12.64 9.54 -18.94
N LEU A 216 13.33 8.54 -19.48
CA LEU A 216 13.53 8.40 -20.93
C LEU A 216 12.22 8.17 -21.66
N ALA A 217 11.33 7.32 -21.13
CA ALA A 217 10.03 7.07 -21.74
C ALA A 217 9.20 8.36 -21.86
N ILE A 218 9.17 9.19 -20.81
CA ILE A 218 8.41 10.45 -20.81
C ILE A 218 9.02 11.50 -21.74
N GLU A 219 10.34 11.48 -21.90
CA GLU A 219 11.06 12.37 -22.82
C GLU A 219 11.05 11.88 -24.27
N GLY A 220 10.36 10.76 -24.59
CA GLY A 220 10.23 10.23 -25.95
C GLY A 220 11.44 9.41 -26.42
N HIS A 221 12.20 8.83 -25.49
CA HIS A 221 13.39 8.01 -25.73
C HIS A 221 13.21 6.54 -25.30
N ASP A 222 11.98 6.03 -25.34
CA ASP A 222 11.57 4.67 -24.98
C ASP A 222 12.34 3.55 -25.74
N GLN A 223 12.76 3.81 -26.98
CA GLN A 223 13.57 2.84 -27.74
C GLN A 223 14.98 2.64 -27.17
N SER A 224 15.47 3.54 -26.30
CA SER A 224 16.79 3.46 -25.69
C SER A 224 16.84 2.53 -24.46
N VAL A 225 15.68 2.08 -23.95
CA VAL A 225 15.55 1.25 -22.74
C VAL A 225 16.30 -0.07 -22.83
N GLY A 226 16.29 -0.70 -24.01
CA GLY A 226 17.01 -1.95 -24.26
C GLY A 226 18.53 -1.87 -24.01
N ARG A 227 19.10 -0.66 -24.02
CA ARG A 227 20.55 -0.41 -23.84
C ARG A 227 21.02 -0.69 -22.41
N PHE A 228 20.13 -0.66 -21.42
CA PHE A 228 20.51 -0.80 -20.01
C PHE A 228 20.42 -2.23 -19.45
N LYS A 229 19.92 -3.20 -20.23
CA LYS A 229 19.74 -4.60 -19.78
C LYS A 229 21.02 -5.26 -19.22
N ARG A 230 22.20 -4.80 -19.68
CA ARG A 230 23.51 -5.31 -19.24
C ARG A 230 24.19 -4.45 -18.18
N VAL A 231 23.63 -3.28 -17.84
CA VAL A 231 24.17 -2.46 -16.77
C VAL A 231 23.98 -3.19 -15.46
N ARG A 232 24.99 -3.12 -14.61
CA ARG A 232 24.99 -3.66 -13.25
C ARG A 232 25.31 -2.52 -12.30
N ALA A 233 24.65 -2.50 -11.15
CA ALA A 233 24.99 -1.60 -10.06
C ALA A 233 26.30 -2.02 -9.39
N GLY A 234 26.97 -1.07 -8.73
CA GLY A 234 28.03 -1.38 -7.78
C GLY A 234 27.47 -1.85 -6.45
N GLU A 235 28.35 -2.13 -5.48
CA GLU A 235 27.91 -2.42 -4.11
C GLU A 235 27.11 -1.25 -3.52
N GLU A 236 27.48 0.00 -3.76
CA GLU A 236 26.73 1.16 -3.25
C GLU A 236 25.49 1.51 -4.10
N GLY A 237 25.19 0.74 -5.15
CA GLY A 237 24.13 1.06 -6.11
C GLY A 237 24.65 1.84 -7.32
N LEU A 238 23.87 2.82 -7.81
CA LEU A 238 24.24 3.68 -8.93
C LEU A 238 24.34 5.14 -8.49
N SER A 239 25.39 5.83 -8.93
CA SER A 239 25.55 7.25 -8.65
C SER A 239 24.81 8.13 -9.64
N LEU A 240 24.44 9.35 -9.23
CA LEU A 240 23.86 10.35 -10.14
C LEU A 240 24.78 10.66 -11.33
N ALA A 241 26.10 10.66 -11.14
CA ALA A 241 27.05 10.82 -12.25
C ALA A 241 26.97 9.67 -13.27
N ARG A 242 26.72 8.44 -12.78
CA ARG A 242 26.52 7.29 -13.66
C ARG A 242 25.18 7.39 -14.39
N LEU A 243 24.11 7.81 -13.72
CA LEU A 243 22.81 8.01 -14.35
C LEU A 243 22.85 9.12 -15.42
N ASP A 244 23.52 10.24 -15.14
CA ASP A 244 23.78 11.31 -16.11
C ASP A 244 24.51 10.79 -17.35
N THR A 245 25.57 10.00 -17.16
CA THR A 245 26.30 9.37 -18.27
C THR A 245 25.40 8.45 -19.11
N LEU A 246 24.59 7.62 -18.45
CA LEU A 246 23.69 6.67 -19.12
C LEU A 246 22.55 7.39 -19.87
N ALA A 247 21.98 8.46 -19.31
CA ALA A 247 21.00 9.30 -19.96
C ALA A 247 21.56 9.91 -21.26
N ASN A 248 22.76 10.49 -21.19
CA ASN A 248 23.44 11.04 -22.37
C ASN A 248 23.73 9.96 -23.44
N GLN A 249 24.14 8.76 -23.05
CA GLN A 249 24.34 7.61 -23.96
C GLN A 249 23.05 7.09 -24.60
N ALA A 250 21.91 7.29 -23.93
CA ALA A 250 20.57 7.00 -24.45
C ALA A 250 20.01 8.13 -25.33
N GLY A 251 20.76 9.21 -25.53
CA GLY A 251 20.35 10.34 -26.37
C GLY A 251 19.53 11.39 -25.64
N LEU A 252 19.48 11.37 -24.30
CA LEU A 252 18.88 12.41 -23.47
C LEU A 252 19.99 13.27 -22.83
N PRO A 253 20.32 14.44 -23.42
CA PRO A 253 21.18 15.41 -22.77
C PRO A 253 20.62 15.74 -21.39
N SER A 254 21.42 15.54 -20.35
CA SER A 254 21.01 15.73 -18.96
C SER A 254 22.11 16.38 -18.13
N ARG A 255 21.76 16.78 -16.92
CA ARG A 255 22.70 17.29 -15.92
C ARG A 255 22.17 17.04 -14.53
N VAL A 256 23.09 16.92 -13.58
CA VAL A 256 22.76 16.87 -12.16
C VAL A 256 22.69 18.29 -11.59
N VAL A 257 21.66 18.56 -10.81
CA VAL A 257 21.44 19.83 -10.11
C VAL A 257 21.18 19.60 -8.64
N TYR A 258 21.47 20.62 -7.85
CA TYR A 258 21.16 20.68 -6.43
C TYR A 258 20.21 21.84 -6.17
N ARG A 259 19.07 21.49 -5.56
CA ARG A 259 17.99 22.40 -5.18
C ARG A 259 18.15 22.80 -3.71
N HIS A 260 18.25 24.08 -3.44
CA HIS A 260 18.30 24.61 -2.06
C HIS A 260 16.91 25.02 -1.57
N GLY A 261 16.58 24.64 -0.33
CA GLY A 261 15.47 25.22 0.42
C GLY A 261 14.11 25.12 -0.28
N LYS A 262 13.57 26.28 -0.70
CA LYS A 262 12.23 26.43 -1.33
C LYS A 262 12.27 26.67 -2.84
N GLU A 263 13.44 26.50 -3.48
CA GLU A 263 13.52 26.54 -4.94
C GLU A 263 12.51 25.55 -5.58
N PRO A 264 12.01 25.85 -6.80
CA PRO A 264 11.07 24.99 -7.51
C PRO A 264 11.56 23.55 -7.63
N ILE A 265 10.65 22.59 -7.51
CA ILE A 265 10.95 21.17 -7.70
C ILE A 265 11.08 20.91 -9.21
N PRO A 266 12.19 20.33 -9.70
CA PRO A 266 12.35 20.05 -11.11
C PRO A 266 11.37 18.98 -11.61
N VAL A 267 10.77 19.21 -12.79
CA VAL A 267 9.87 18.27 -13.47
C VAL A 267 10.11 18.30 -14.99
N PRO A 268 10.21 17.16 -15.69
CA PRO A 268 10.42 15.84 -15.11
C PRO A 268 11.85 15.70 -14.57
N ALA A 269 12.04 14.83 -13.58
CA ALA A 269 13.35 14.63 -12.95
C ALA A 269 13.47 13.27 -12.26
N ILE A 270 14.69 12.75 -12.15
CA ILE A 270 15.00 11.72 -11.16
C ILE A 270 15.34 12.45 -9.86
N ALA A 271 14.60 12.16 -8.80
CA ALA A 271 14.85 12.69 -7.46
C ALA A 271 15.66 11.68 -6.64
N HIS A 272 16.65 12.17 -5.89
CA HIS A 272 17.32 11.39 -4.86
C HIS A 272 16.65 11.63 -3.50
N TRP A 273 16.15 10.56 -2.89
CA TRP A 273 15.52 10.57 -1.57
C TRP A 273 16.54 10.37 -0.45
N LYS A 274 16.27 10.90 0.74
CA LYS A 274 17.15 10.79 1.92
C LYS A 274 17.40 9.35 2.36
N VAL A 275 16.48 8.45 2.06
CA VAL A 275 16.60 6.99 2.27
C VAL A 275 17.52 6.30 1.26
N GLY A 276 18.35 7.02 0.50
CA GLY A 276 19.31 6.41 -0.44
C GLY A 276 18.63 5.72 -1.62
N HIS A 277 17.58 6.35 -2.16
CA HIS A 277 16.73 5.78 -3.21
C HIS A 277 16.47 6.81 -4.33
N TYR A 278 16.16 6.31 -5.53
CA TYR A 278 15.74 7.14 -6.66
C TYR A 278 14.32 6.79 -7.10
N ALA A 279 13.54 7.82 -7.38
CA ALA A 279 12.28 7.70 -8.12
C ALA A 279 12.17 8.84 -9.14
N THR A 280 11.25 8.69 -10.09
CA THR A 280 11.06 9.71 -11.14
C THR A 280 9.84 10.55 -10.82
N ILE A 281 10.04 11.86 -10.75
CA ILE A 281 8.97 12.86 -10.77
C ILE A 281 8.59 13.07 -12.23
N VAL A 282 7.37 12.65 -12.59
CA VAL A 282 6.93 12.63 -13.98
C VAL A 282 6.08 13.83 -14.38
N GLY A 283 5.44 14.47 -13.40
CA GLY A 283 4.50 15.55 -13.63
C GLY A 283 4.02 16.19 -12.33
N GLU A 284 3.22 17.23 -12.49
CA GLU A 284 2.50 17.90 -11.42
C GLU A 284 1.03 18.07 -11.82
N ALA A 285 0.10 17.79 -10.90
CA ALA A 285 -1.33 18.00 -11.09
C ALA A 285 -2.00 18.18 -9.72
N GLY A 286 -3.02 19.05 -9.65
CA GLY A 286 -3.74 19.30 -8.40
C GLY A 286 -2.85 19.76 -7.25
N GLY A 287 -1.74 20.45 -7.54
CA GLY A 287 -0.76 20.90 -6.54
C GLY A 287 0.09 19.78 -5.93
N ARG A 288 0.14 18.60 -6.55
CA ARG A 288 0.94 17.44 -6.11
C ARG A 288 1.85 16.96 -7.24
N TYR A 289 2.94 16.29 -6.86
CA TYR A 289 3.91 15.69 -7.78
C TYR A 289 3.65 14.21 -7.96
N HIS A 290 3.53 13.77 -9.21
CA HIS A 290 3.37 12.37 -9.56
C HIS A 290 4.73 11.67 -9.54
N ILE A 291 4.85 10.67 -8.69
CA ILE A 291 6.05 9.86 -8.52
C ILE A 291 5.81 8.49 -9.12
N LYS A 292 6.75 8.05 -9.95
CA LYS A 292 6.89 6.67 -10.39
C LYS A 292 8.05 6.01 -9.64
N ASP A 293 7.72 5.00 -8.85
CA ASP A 293 8.69 4.29 -8.01
C ASP A 293 8.48 2.77 -8.07
N ALA A 294 9.37 2.10 -8.78
CA ALA A 294 9.32 0.64 -8.90
C ALA A 294 9.68 -0.09 -7.60
N ALA A 295 10.39 0.54 -6.66
CA ALA A 295 10.67 -0.07 -5.36
C ALA A 295 9.40 -0.16 -4.50
N GLN A 296 8.45 0.75 -4.70
CA GLN A 296 7.16 0.78 -4.03
C GLN A 296 6.07 -0.03 -4.76
N GLY A 297 6.35 -0.54 -5.96
CA GLY A 297 5.38 -1.31 -6.76
C GLY A 297 4.16 -0.53 -7.23
N ARG A 298 4.14 0.80 -7.03
CA ARG A 298 2.99 1.67 -7.32
C ARG A 298 3.43 3.09 -7.70
N ASP A 299 2.55 3.78 -8.41
CA ASP A 299 2.60 5.23 -8.57
C ASP A 299 1.93 5.91 -7.37
N TYR A 300 2.42 7.09 -6.99
CA TYR A 300 1.83 7.88 -5.90
C TYR A 300 2.03 9.37 -6.09
N TRP A 301 1.27 10.17 -5.34
CA TRP A 301 1.30 11.62 -5.42
C TRP A 301 1.77 12.26 -4.12
N MET A 302 2.87 13.01 -4.18
CA MET A 302 3.44 13.71 -3.04
C MET A 302 3.05 15.18 -3.03
N THR A 303 2.85 15.75 -1.84
CA THR A 303 2.73 17.21 -1.69
C THR A 303 4.09 17.87 -1.93
N PRO A 304 4.13 19.17 -2.28
CA PRO A 304 5.37 19.92 -2.40
C PRO A 304 6.19 19.87 -1.10
N GLU A 305 5.52 19.91 0.05
CA GLU A 305 6.11 19.80 1.38
C GLU A 305 6.77 18.43 1.58
N ALA A 306 6.11 17.34 1.16
CA ALA A 306 6.66 16.00 1.26
C ALA A 306 7.91 15.83 0.38
N VAL A 307 7.88 16.29 -0.88
CA VAL A 307 9.06 16.24 -1.76
C VAL A 307 10.22 17.04 -1.18
N ARG A 308 9.94 18.23 -0.62
CA ARG A 308 10.97 19.06 0.03
C ARG A 308 11.53 18.40 1.29
N ALA A 309 10.69 17.73 2.07
CA ALA A 309 11.10 17.06 3.30
C ALA A 309 11.90 15.79 3.01
N GLU A 310 11.56 15.01 1.98
CA GLU A 310 12.15 13.70 1.72
C GLU A 310 13.31 13.73 0.72
N SER A 311 13.34 14.70 -0.21
CA SER A 311 14.47 14.82 -1.16
C SER A 311 15.75 15.22 -0.43
N SER A 312 16.87 14.67 -0.90
CA SER A 312 18.21 15.10 -0.45
C SER A 312 18.65 16.42 -1.10
N GLY A 313 17.79 17.02 -1.95
CA GLY A 313 18.11 18.19 -2.77
C GLY A 313 18.79 17.89 -4.10
N TYR A 314 19.24 16.65 -4.37
CA TYR A 314 19.88 16.30 -5.64
C TYR A 314 18.89 15.73 -6.65
N PHE A 315 18.98 16.19 -7.90
CA PHE A 315 18.11 15.77 -8.99
C PHE A 315 18.92 15.57 -10.28
N LEU A 316 18.56 14.58 -11.08
CA LEU A 316 18.95 14.50 -12.49
C LEU A 316 17.82 15.07 -13.34
N ILE A 317 18.13 16.04 -14.19
CA ILE A 317 17.16 16.71 -15.05
C ILE A 317 17.58 16.63 -16.53
N PRO A 318 16.63 16.58 -17.47
CA PRO A 318 16.92 16.87 -18.88
C PRO A 318 17.58 18.25 -19.02
N ALA A 319 18.53 18.41 -19.94
CA ALA A 319 19.24 19.68 -20.12
C ALA A 319 18.31 20.83 -20.55
N LYS A 320 17.23 20.48 -21.24
CA LYS A 320 16.13 21.39 -21.65
C LYS A 320 15.10 21.66 -20.54
N ALA A 321 15.16 20.95 -19.42
CA ALA A 321 14.21 21.14 -18.33
C ALA A 321 14.41 22.53 -17.72
N SER A 322 13.33 23.31 -17.73
CA SER A 322 13.23 24.61 -17.08
C SER A 322 12.69 24.46 -15.66
N ALA A 323 12.87 25.49 -14.82
CA ALA A 323 12.35 25.52 -13.45
C ALA A 323 10.81 25.44 -13.35
N HIS A 324 10.12 25.47 -14.49
CA HIS A 324 8.73 25.07 -14.74
C HIS A 324 8.47 25.08 -16.27
N PRO A 325 7.59 24.21 -16.83
CA PRO A 325 6.39 24.76 -17.51
C PRO A 325 5.16 23.81 -17.66
N GLN A 326 3.95 24.38 -17.81
CA GLN A 326 2.94 24.18 -18.91
C GLN A 326 1.56 24.75 -18.50
N ALA A 327 0.71 25.41 -19.32
CA ALA A 327 0.51 25.40 -20.78
C ALA A 327 0.31 26.83 -21.37
N ASN A 328 0.71 27.03 -22.63
CA ASN A 328 0.51 28.21 -23.48
C ASN A 328 1.42 29.46 -23.34
N GLN A 329 2.73 29.31 -23.17
CA GLN A 329 3.67 30.38 -23.60
C GLN A 329 5.02 29.80 -24.10
N PRO A 330 5.55 30.26 -25.26
CA PRO A 330 6.97 30.46 -25.42
C PRO A 330 7.37 31.72 -24.64
N ILE A 331 8.50 31.77 -23.92
CA ILE A 331 9.28 32.99 -23.60
C ILE A 331 10.41 32.64 -22.62
N LEU A 332 11.65 32.82 -23.12
CA LEU A 332 12.87 33.20 -22.39
C LEU A 332 13.50 32.19 -21.40
N ALA A 333 13.91 31.03 -21.91
CA ALA A 333 14.89 30.16 -21.25
C ALA A 333 16.33 30.74 -21.20
N GLN A 334 16.56 32.01 -21.57
CA GLN A 334 17.90 32.56 -21.76
C GLN A 334 18.31 33.72 -20.82
N THR A 335 17.42 34.26 -19.96
CA THR A 335 17.76 35.51 -19.24
C THR A 335 17.75 35.43 -17.71
N MET A 336 17.43 34.28 -17.12
CA MET A 336 17.63 34.03 -15.68
C MET A 336 18.30 32.66 -15.58
N GLY A 337 19.55 32.61 -15.10
CA GLY A 337 20.25 31.35 -14.88
C GLY A 337 19.37 30.34 -14.15
N SER A 338 19.56 29.05 -14.43
CA SER A 338 18.82 27.98 -13.75
C SER A 338 18.84 28.23 -12.23
N PRO A 339 17.68 28.20 -11.54
CA PRO A 339 17.64 28.50 -10.10
C PRO A 339 18.38 27.45 -9.27
N TRP A 340 18.70 26.31 -9.87
CA TRP A 340 19.41 25.22 -9.21
C TRP A 340 20.91 25.31 -9.44
N ARG A 341 21.67 24.95 -8.40
CA ARG A 341 23.12 24.85 -8.50
C ARG A 341 23.49 23.66 -9.37
N ARG A 342 24.26 23.88 -10.43
CA ARG A 342 24.85 22.77 -11.21
C ARG A 342 25.80 21.97 -10.33
N VAL A 343 25.68 20.65 -10.36
CA VAL A 343 26.50 19.73 -9.59
C VAL A 343 27.62 19.18 -10.49
N ALA A 344 28.85 19.17 -9.99
CA ALA A 344 29.99 18.58 -10.69
C ALA A 344 29.92 17.05 -10.66
N LEU A 345 30.46 16.38 -11.68
CA LEU A 345 30.46 14.90 -11.75
C LEU A 345 31.13 14.24 -10.54
N SER A 346 32.15 14.88 -9.94
CA SER A 346 32.81 14.38 -8.72
C SER A 346 31.92 14.41 -7.48
N GLU A 347 31.00 15.38 -7.39
CA GLU A 347 30.01 15.49 -6.33
C GLU A 347 28.85 14.52 -6.61
N ALA A 348 28.31 14.53 -7.83
CA ALA A 348 27.26 13.60 -8.26
C ALA A 348 27.70 12.12 -8.19
N GLY A 349 29.00 11.85 -8.30
CA GLY A 349 29.59 10.52 -8.16
C GLY A 349 29.56 9.96 -6.74
N ARG A 350 29.15 10.77 -5.74
CA ARG A 350 29.02 10.37 -4.33
C ARG A 350 27.56 10.27 -3.87
N ILE A 351 26.61 10.60 -4.73
CA ILE A 351 25.19 10.52 -4.43
C ILE A 351 24.69 9.22 -5.04
N PHE A 352 24.35 8.25 -4.21
CA PHE A 352 24.02 6.89 -4.60
C PHE A 352 22.60 6.51 -4.20
N GLY A 353 21.91 5.83 -5.11
CA GLY A 353 20.66 5.14 -4.82
C GLY A 353 20.88 3.63 -4.91
N ALA A 354 20.43 2.92 -3.89
CA ALA A 354 20.63 1.48 -3.72
C ALA A 354 19.34 0.68 -3.55
N GLY A 355 18.19 1.33 -3.74
CA GLY A 355 16.87 0.67 -3.70
C GLY A 355 16.82 -0.55 -4.60
N ILE A 356 16.24 -1.62 -4.07
CA ILE A 356 16.08 -2.86 -4.81
C ILE A 356 14.79 -2.86 -5.62
N THR A 357 14.85 -3.45 -6.80
CA THR A 357 13.66 -3.70 -7.61
C THR A 357 13.27 -5.16 -7.40
N PRO A 358 12.17 -5.45 -6.67
CA PRO A 358 11.76 -6.83 -6.44
C PRO A 358 11.44 -7.51 -7.77
N GLY A 359 11.77 -8.80 -7.86
CA GLY A 359 11.51 -9.60 -9.08
C GLY A 359 10.09 -10.15 -9.15
N ASN A 360 9.26 -9.86 -8.15
CA ASN A 360 7.88 -10.29 -8.01
C ASN A 360 7.06 -9.13 -7.44
N ASN A 361 5.75 -9.13 -7.70
CA ASN A 361 4.83 -8.18 -7.10
C ASN A 361 4.02 -8.90 -6.00
N PRO A 362 4.09 -8.47 -4.72
CA PRO A 362 3.31 -9.06 -3.63
C PRO A 362 1.79 -9.02 -3.84
N ASP A 363 1.28 -8.16 -4.73
CA ASP A 363 -0.15 -8.03 -5.02
C ASP A 363 -0.71 -9.13 -5.93
N ASP A 364 0.17 -9.89 -6.59
CA ASP A 364 -0.17 -10.87 -7.63
C ASP A 364 -0.63 -12.23 -7.05
N THR A 365 -1.47 -12.21 -6.02
CA THR A 365 -2.02 -13.40 -5.34
C THR A 365 -3.46 -13.74 -5.75
N SER A 366 -4.03 -13.02 -6.70
CA SER A 366 -5.41 -13.19 -7.18
C SER A 366 -5.59 -14.36 -8.14
N ASN A 367 -6.84 -14.68 -8.47
CA ASN A 367 -7.18 -15.69 -9.48
C ASN A 367 -6.89 -15.23 -10.92
N ASP A 368 -6.73 -13.93 -11.17
CA ASP A 368 -6.33 -13.40 -12.48
C ASP A 368 -4.81 -13.53 -12.70
N ASP A 369 -4.07 -13.97 -11.67
CA ASP A 369 -2.62 -14.08 -11.70
C ASP A 369 -2.16 -15.49 -12.11
N PRO A 370 -1.17 -15.63 -13.02
CA PRO A 370 -0.77 -16.92 -13.55
C PRO A 370 -0.28 -17.92 -12.50
N ASP A 371 -0.73 -19.16 -12.64
CA ASP A 371 -0.24 -20.32 -11.88
C ASP A 371 0.69 -21.17 -12.77
N VAL A 372 1.75 -21.75 -12.17
CA VAL A 372 2.70 -22.65 -12.86
C VAL A 372 2.46 -24.13 -12.58
N ALA A 373 1.67 -24.45 -11.56
CA ALA A 373 1.32 -25.81 -11.19
C ALA A 373 -0.01 -25.81 -10.44
N GLY A 374 -0.75 -26.91 -10.54
CA GLY A 374 -1.99 -27.12 -9.78
C GLY A 374 -2.73 -28.38 -10.24
N CYS A 375 -3.88 -28.65 -9.63
CA CYS A 375 -4.71 -29.82 -9.93
C CYS A 375 -5.34 -29.82 -11.35
N GLY A 376 -5.01 -28.86 -12.23
CA GLY A 376 -5.71 -28.61 -13.49
C GLY A 376 -7.09 -27.99 -13.27
N ALA A 377 -7.88 -27.85 -14.35
CA ALA A 377 -9.26 -27.32 -14.32
C ALA A 377 -10.27 -28.28 -13.64
N CYS A 378 -9.88 -28.89 -12.53
CA CYS A 378 -10.80 -29.67 -11.71
C CYS A 378 -11.69 -28.67 -10.97
N GLY A 379 -13.01 -28.72 -11.19
CA GLY A 379 -13.94 -27.91 -10.39
C GLY A 379 -13.74 -28.21 -8.91
N SER A 380 -13.36 -27.21 -8.11
CA SER A 380 -13.02 -27.36 -6.70
C SER A 380 -14.28 -27.45 -5.80
N SER A 381 -15.31 -28.18 -6.22
CA SER A 381 -16.57 -28.25 -5.49
C SER A 381 -16.48 -29.26 -4.35
N GLY A 382 -16.31 -28.75 -3.12
CA GLY A 382 -16.27 -29.57 -1.90
C GLY A 382 -14.97 -30.36 -1.71
N MET A 383 -13.88 -29.94 -2.36
CA MET A 383 -12.57 -30.55 -2.21
C MET A 383 -11.48 -29.50 -2.41
N ALA A 384 -10.68 -29.30 -1.37
CA ALA A 384 -9.53 -28.41 -1.40
C ALA A 384 -8.52 -28.83 -2.48
N GLN A 385 -8.10 -27.85 -3.26
CA GLN A 385 -7.08 -27.97 -4.29
C GLN A 385 -5.93 -27.01 -4.00
N TYR A 386 -4.83 -27.18 -4.72
CA TYR A 386 -3.68 -26.30 -4.63
C TYR A 386 -3.25 -25.81 -6.01
N SER A 387 -2.65 -24.63 -6.03
CA SER A 387 -1.85 -24.12 -7.12
C SER A 387 -0.62 -23.37 -6.62
N VAL A 388 0.30 -23.04 -7.53
CA VAL A 388 1.49 -22.25 -7.22
C VAL A 388 1.55 -21.04 -8.14
N LYS A 389 1.53 -19.84 -7.56
CA LYS A 389 1.63 -18.57 -8.30
C LYS A 389 3.00 -18.44 -8.96
N ALA A 390 3.03 -18.17 -10.26
CA ALA A 390 4.21 -18.26 -11.13
C ALA A 390 5.40 -17.41 -10.65
N MET A 391 5.20 -16.09 -10.54
CA MET A 391 6.26 -15.13 -10.21
C MET A 391 6.53 -15.04 -8.70
N LEU A 392 5.50 -15.27 -7.89
CA LEU A 392 5.61 -15.20 -6.44
C LEU A 392 6.19 -16.46 -5.81
N VAL A 393 6.10 -17.61 -6.48
CA VAL A 393 6.40 -18.92 -5.89
C VAL A 393 5.63 -19.06 -4.56
N SER A 394 4.33 -18.77 -4.63
CA SER A 394 3.41 -18.77 -3.50
C SER A 394 2.46 -19.95 -3.62
N LEU A 395 2.33 -20.74 -2.55
CA LEU A 395 1.23 -21.70 -2.43
C LEU A 395 -0.10 -20.94 -2.41
N SER A 396 -1.03 -21.40 -3.22
CA SER A 396 -2.44 -21.04 -3.19
C SER A 396 -3.25 -22.31 -2.90
N LEU A 397 -4.22 -22.25 -1.98
CA LEU A 397 -5.18 -23.32 -1.76
C LEU A 397 -6.58 -22.79 -2.05
N HIS A 398 -7.41 -23.54 -2.77
CA HIS A 398 -8.76 -23.12 -3.11
C HIS A 398 -9.78 -24.24 -2.94
N ASP A 399 -10.96 -23.90 -2.41
CA ASP A 399 -12.11 -24.79 -2.30
C ASP A 399 -13.41 -23.99 -2.47
N THR A 400 -14.42 -24.62 -3.06
CA THR A 400 -15.80 -24.13 -3.10
C THR A 400 -16.66 -25.11 -2.28
N PRO A 401 -16.64 -25.03 -0.94
CA PRO A 401 -17.31 -25.99 -0.06
C PRO A 401 -18.83 -25.99 -0.21
N VAL A 402 -19.43 -24.85 -0.53
CA VAL A 402 -20.88 -24.71 -0.71
C VAL A 402 -21.20 -23.80 -1.90
N GLY A 403 -22.31 -24.06 -2.57
CA GLY A 403 -22.80 -23.21 -3.65
C GLY A 403 -24.23 -23.53 -4.02
N TYR A 404 -24.91 -22.57 -4.64
CA TYR A 404 -26.27 -22.73 -5.15
C TYR A 404 -26.37 -22.19 -6.58
N ALA A 405 -26.92 -22.99 -7.49
CA ALA A 405 -27.25 -22.55 -8.85
C ALA A 405 -28.76 -22.35 -8.96
N PRO A 406 -29.28 -21.11 -8.90
CA PRO A 406 -30.72 -20.87 -9.02
C PRO A 406 -31.21 -21.14 -10.45
N PRO A 407 -32.50 -21.49 -10.64
CA PRO A 407 -33.08 -21.62 -11.98
C PRO A 407 -33.02 -20.34 -12.82
N LYS A 408 -32.92 -19.17 -12.17
CA LYS A 408 -32.77 -17.86 -12.80
C LYS A 408 -31.69 -17.06 -12.07
N GLY A 409 -30.73 -16.53 -12.82
CA GLY A 409 -29.63 -15.72 -12.31
C GLY A 409 -28.29 -16.47 -12.25
N PRO A 410 -27.20 -15.80 -11.85
CA PRO A 410 -25.88 -16.42 -11.74
C PRO A 410 -25.82 -17.41 -10.58
N ALA A 411 -24.90 -18.37 -10.68
CA ALA A 411 -24.56 -19.24 -9.56
C ALA A 411 -23.97 -18.43 -8.39
N VAL A 412 -24.19 -18.94 -7.18
CA VAL A 412 -23.83 -18.32 -5.90
C VAL A 412 -22.84 -19.25 -5.18
N PRO A 413 -21.60 -19.41 -5.66
CA PRO A 413 -20.59 -20.21 -4.98
C PRO A 413 -19.99 -19.46 -3.80
N PHE A 414 -19.71 -20.16 -2.71
CA PHE A 414 -18.84 -19.68 -1.65
C PHE A 414 -17.48 -20.35 -1.84
N THR A 415 -16.54 -19.60 -2.41
CA THR A 415 -15.17 -20.03 -2.67
C THR A 415 -14.26 -19.37 -1.65
N ILE A 416 -13.33 -20.17 -1.12
CA ILE A 416 -12.31 -19.76 -0.17
C ILE A 416 -10.95 -19.98 -0.82
N VAL A 417 -10.06 -19.01 -0.69
CA VAL A 417 -8.68 -19.05 -1.17
C VAL A 417 -7.73 -18.77 0.00
N TYR A 418 -6.71 -19.58 0.18
CA TYR A 418 -5.55 -19.27 1.02
C TYR A 418 -4.39 -18.85 0.12
N SER A 419 -3.80 -17.68 0.37
CA SER A 419 -2.64 -17.19 -0.38
C SER A 419 -1.43 -17.01 0.54
N GLN A 420 -0.44 -17.90 0.41
CA GLN A 420 0.74 -17.92 1.30
C GLN A 420 1.49 -16.58 1.33
N ARG A 421 1.56 -15.86 0.21
CA ARG A 421 2.23 -14.56 0.10
C ARG A 421 1.28 -13.36 0.07
N GLU A 422 0.03 -13.52 0.50
CA GLU A 422 -0.89 -12.38 0.64
C GLU A 422 -0.28 -11.34 1.59
N ALA A 423 -0.14 -10.11 1.09
CA ALA A 423 0.64 -9.04 1.72
C ALA A 423 -0.20 -7.82 2.09
N ASN A 424 -1.43 -7.70 1.58
CA ASN A 424 -2.20 -6.45 1.67
C ASN A 424 -3.44 -6.56 2.57
N GLN A 425 -3.48 -7.59 3.43
CA GLN A 425 -4.51 -7.71 4.45
C GLN A 425 -4.16 -6.91 5.70
N PRO A 426 -5.16 -6.31 6.37
CA PRO A 426 -4.93 -5.68 7.67
C PRO A 426 -4.51 -6.73 8.69
N ALA A 427 -3.58 -6.39 9.59
CA ALA A 427 -3.19 -7.29 10.67
C ALA A 427 -4.33 -7.50 11.68
N ASN A 428 -5.09 -6.44 11.95
CA ASN A 428 -6.32 -6.46 12.73
C ASN A 428 -7.52 -6.17 11.83
N PHE A 429 -8.35 -7.17 11.56
CA PHE A 429 -9.57 -7.02 10.77
C PHE A 429 -10.67 -6.30 11.54
N THR A 430 -11.38 -5.40 10.86
CA THR A 430 -12.57 -4.70 11.37
C THR A 430 -13.85 -5.05 10.63
N PHE A 431 -13.78 -6.11 9.82
CA PHE A 431 -14.84 -6.67 9.01
C PHE A 431 -14.82 -8.21 9.10
N GLY A 432 -15.91 -8.84 8.64
CA GLY A 432 -16.03 -10.30 8.61
C GLY A 432 -14.95 -10.93 7.74
N ASN A 433 -14.23 -11.91 8.28
CA ASN A 433 -13.07 -12.54 7.63
C ASN A 433 -12.94 -14.01 8.04
N LEU A 434 -12.02 -14.73 7.40
CA LEU A 434 -11.72 -16.14 7.67
C LEU A 434 -10.32 -16.33 8.31
N GLY A 435 -9.74 -15.25 8.84
CA GLY A 435 -8.37 -15.20 9.34
C GLY A 435 -7.34 -14.74 8.30
N GLN A 436 -6.12 -14.53 8.77
CA GLN A 436 -5.00 -14.07 7.94
C GLN A 436 -4.75 -15.05 6.78
N LYS A 437 -4.56 -14.49 5.59
CA LYS A 437 -4.32 -15.15 4.29
C LYS A 437 -5.48 -15.93 3.71
N TRP A 438 -6.61 -16.05 4.40
CA TRP A 438 -7.82 -16.69 3.92
C TRP A 438 -8.82 -15.65 3.39
N ILE A 439 -9.22 -15.78 2.14
CA ILE A 439 -10.02 -14.80 1.40
C ILE A 439 -11.22 -15.51 0.79
N SER A 440 -12.40 -14.89 0.89
CA SER A 440 -13.61 -15.38 0.24
C SER A 440 -13.88 -14.62 -1.05
N ASN A 441 -14.47 -15.27 -2.05
CA ASN A 441 -15.00 -14.61 -3.25
C ASN A 441 -16.18 -13.67 -2.95
N TRP A 442 -16.67 -13.57 -1.71
CA TRP A 442 -17.71 -12.62 -1.29
C TRP A 442 -17.16 -11.32 -0.71
N PHE A 443 -15.84 -11.21 -0.60
CA PHE A 443 -15.19 -10.05 -0.03
C PHE A 443 -14.28 -9.38 -1.06
N ALA A 444 -14.54 -8.10 -1.32
CA ALA A 444 -13.73 -7.21 -2.14
C ALA A 444 -14.10 -5.78 -1.79
N TYR A 445 -13.13 -4.87 -1.87
CA TYR A 445 -13.35 -3.46 -1.56
C TYR A 445 -12.39 -2.57 -2.34
N VAL A 446 -12.81 -1.34 -2.57
CA VAL A 446 -11.94 -0.25 -3.06
C VAL A 446 -11.45 0.49 -1.84
N GLN A 447 -10.16 0.78 -1.79
CA GLN A 447 -9.58 1.71 -0.83
C GLN A 447 -9.21 3.01 -1.56
N ASP A 448 -9.72 4.15 -1.11
CA ASP A 448 -9.40 5.46 -1.69
C ASP A 448 -8.96 6.50 -0.65
N ASP A 449 -8.46 7.64 -1.15
CA ASP A 449 -8.19 8.83 -0.35
C ASP A 449 -9.23 9.91 -0.71
N PRO A 450 -10.23 10.16 0.17
CA PRO A 450 -11.24 11.18 -0.07
C PRO A 450 -10.67 12.60 -0.18
N THR A 451 -9.50 12.86 0.42
CA THR A 451 -8.82 14.16 0.45
C THR A 451 -7.95 14.39 -0.80
N SER A 452 -7.68 13.32 -1.55
CA SER A 452 -6.87 13.36 -2.78
C SER A 452 -7.45 12.41 -3.84
N PRO A 453 -8.58 12.75 -4.48
CA PRO A 453 -9.25 11.88 -5.45
C PRO A 453 -8.31 11.34 -6.53
N GLY A 454 -8.35 10.03 -6.75
CA GLY A 454 -7.52 9.36 -7.75
C GLY A 454 -6.09 9.02 -7.30
N ASN A 455 -5.66 9.50 -6.14
CA ASN A 455 -4.36 9.15 -5.57
C ASN A 455 -4.45 7.84 -4.79
N SER A 456 -3.51 6.94 -5.07
CA SER A 456 -3.31 5.71 -4.30
C SER A 456 -4.56 4.84 -4.13
N VAL A 457 -5.38 4.77 -5.18
CA VAL A 457 -6.59 3.96 -5.19
C VAL A 457 -6.22 2.50 -5.43
N THR A 458 -6.71 1.63 -4.56
CA THR A 458 -6.48 0.19 -4.66
C THR A 458 -7.78 -0.59 -4.63
N ILE A 459 -7.76 -1.80 -5.20
CA ILE A 459 -8.84 -2.76 -5.08
C ILE A 459 -8.29 -4.04 -4.48
N ALA A 460 -8.87 -4.47 -3.35
CA ALA A 460 -8.74 -5.84 -2.89
C ALA A 460 -9.72 -6.71 -3.71
N LEU A 461 -9.17 -7.63 -4.50
CA LEU A 461 -9.96 -8.43 -5.44
C LEU A 461 -10.69 -9.58 -4.74
N ARG A 462 -11.76 -10.04 -5.38
CA ARG A 462 -12.49 -11.25 -4.96
C ARG A 462 -11.57 -12.45 -5.08
N GLY A 463 -11.36 -13.18 -3.98
CA GLY A 463 -10.46 -14.33 -3.95
C GLY A 463 -8.99 -14.01 -3.74
N GLY A 464 -8.64 -12.76 -3.47
CA GLY A 464 -7.30 -12.35 -3.02
C GLY A 464 -6.55 -11.49 -4.03
N GLY A 465 -5.41 -10.96 -3.59
CA GLY A 465 -4.62 -10.02 -4.37
C GLY A 465 -5.17 -8.59 -4.38
N THR A 466 -4.32 -7.70 -4.86
CA THR A 466 -4.59 -6.26 -4.90
C THR A 466 -4.29 -5.71 -6.29
N ARG A 467 -4.98 -4.64 -6.67
CA ARG A 467 -4.68 -3.86 -7.87
C ARG A 467 -4.57 -2.40 -7.53
N HIS A 468 -3.50 -1.76 -7.99
CA HIS A 468 -3.32 -0.32 -7.95
C HIS A 468 -3.88 0.32 -9.21
N TYR A 469 -4.67 1.37 -9.07
CA TYR A 469 -5.22 2.14 -10.19
C TYR A 469 -4.58 3.53 -10.26
N ALA A 470 -4.18 3.92 -11.48
CA ALA A 470 -3.55 5.20 -11.78
C ALA A 470 -4.23 5.88 -12.99
N GLY A 471 -3.75 7.09 -13.33
CA GLY A 471 -4.26 7.84 -14.49
C GLY A 471 -5.72 8.28 -14.34
N PHE A 472 -6.10 8.70 -13.13
CA PHE A 472 -7.45 9.18 -12.83
C PHE A 472 -7.82 10.42 -13.67
N ASN A 473 -8.94 10.35 -14.37
CA ASN A 473 -9.52 11.46 -15.12
C ASN A 473 -10.67 12.06 -14.31
N ALA A 474 -10.46 13.26 -13.76
CA ALA A 474 -11.45 13.93 -12.92
C ALA A 474 -12.76 14.30 -13.66
N THR A 475 -12.74 14.41 -14.99
CA THR A 475 -13.94 14.70 -15.80
C THR A 475 -14.83 13.48 -15.96
N THR A 476 -14.25 12.29 -16.12
CA THR A 476 -14.99 11.04 -16.37
C THR A 476 -15.10 10.13 -15.15
N GLY A 477 -14.30 10.39 -14.10
CA GLY A 477 -14.13 9.50 -12.96
C GLY A 477 -13.36 8.22 -13.27
N ALA A 478 -12.86 8.06 -14.50
CA ALA A 478 -12.24 6.81 -14.96
C ALA A 478 -10.74 6.77 -14.64
N PHE A 479 -10.25 5.58 -14.31
CA PHE A 479 -8.82 5.27 -14.23
C PHE A 479 -8.34 4.65 -15.55
N SER A 480 -7.02 4.53 -15.69
CA SER A 480 -6.43 3.74 -16.77
C SER A 480 -6.83 2.27 -16.64
N PRO A 481 -7.05 1.53 -17.74
CA PRO A 481 -7.30 0.09 -17.69
C PRO A 481 -6.18 -0.66 -16.96
N GLU A 482 -6.54 -1.64 -16.15
CA GLU A 482 -5.60 -2.50 -15.44
C GLU A 482 -4.87 -3.44 -16.41
N GLU A 483 -3.59 -3.70 -16.16
CA GLU A 483 -2.68 -4.31 -17.13
C GLU A 483 -3.02 -5.77 -17.47
N ARG A 484 -3.58 -6.56 -16.55
CA ARG A 484 -3.85 -7.99 -16.76
C ARG A 484 -5.18 -8.26 -17.43
N THR A 485 -6.25 -7.65 -16.94
CA THR A 485 -7.61 -7.95 -17.37
C THR A 485 -8.21 -6.85 -18.23
N ALA A 486 -7.48 -5.75 -18.47
CA ALA A 486 -8.00 -4.52 -19.10
C ALA A 486 -9.25 -3.97 -18.38
N ALA A 487 -9.46 -4.33 -17.12
CA ALA A 487 -10.60 -3.87 -16.35
C ALA A 487 -10.41 -2.41 -15.97
N GLN A 488 -11.44 -1.60 -16.19
CA GLN A 488 -11.41 -0.18 -15.88
C GLN A 488 -12.17 0.11 -14.60
N LEU A 489 -11.50 0.68 -13.60
CA LEU A 489 -12.16 1.27 -12.44
C LEU A 489 -12.71 2.64 -12.81
N VAL A 490 -13.94 2.93 -12.40
CA VAL A 490 -14.61 4.21 -12.62
C VAL A 490 -15.33 4.63 -11.34
N LYS A 491 -15.03 5.83 -10.85
CA LYS A 491 -15.82 6.49 -9.80
C LYS A 491 -17.09 7.04 -10.42
N VAL A 492 -18.24 6.46 -10.09
CA VAL A 492 -19.53 6.81 -10.72
C VAL A 492 -20.39 7.74 -9.87
N SER A 493 -20.07 7.88 -8.59
CA SER A 493 -20.74 8.79 -7.66
C SER A 493 -19.79 9.22 -6.54
N ASP A 494 -19.92 10.46 -6.08
CA ASP A 494 -19.22 11.00 -4.91
C ASP A 494 -20.01 10.86 -3.61
N SER A 495 -21.35 10.88 -3.68
CA SER A 495 -22.23 10.85 -2.49
C SER A 495 -23.59 10.18 -2.79
N PRO A 496 -23.82 8.94 -2.31
CA PRO A 496 -22.83 8.07 -1.68
C PRO A 496 -21.70 7.75 -2.66
N VAL A 497 -20.47 7.60 -2.16
CA VAL A 497 -19.36 7.21 -3.04
C VAL A 497 -19.65 5.84 -3.64
N THR A 498 -19.45 5.69 -4.94
CA THR A 498 -19.62 4.42 -5.64
C THR A 498 -18.58 4.27 -6.72
N TYR A 499 -17.96 3.10 -6.77
CA TYR A 499 -17.03 2.71 -7.82
C TYR A 499 -17.61 1.53 -8.61
N GLU A 500 -17.31 1.50 -9.91
CA GLU A 500 -17.55 0.35 -10.78
C GLU A 500 -16.22 -0.14 -11.35
N ARG A 501 -15.90 -1.43 -11.21
CA ARG A 501 -14.87 -2.09 -12.01
C ARG A 501 -15.55 -2.73 -13.21
N ARG A 502 -15.29 -2.19 -14.40
CA ARG A 502 -15.91 -2.57 -15.67
C ARG A 502 -14.96 -3.48 -16.44
N MET A 503 -15.45 -4.66 -16.81
CA MET A 503 -14.68 -5.68 -17.52
C MET A 503 -14.86 -5.52 -19.05
N PRO A 504 -13.89 -5.98 -19.88
CA PRO A 504 -14.01 -5.91 -21.34
C PRO A 504 -15.22 -6.66 -21.93
N ASP A 505 -15.73 -7.68 -21.23
CA ASP A 505 -16.91 -8.45 -21.63
C ASP A 505 -18.25 -7.76 -21.33
N GLY A 506 -18.21 -6.54 -20.77
CA GLY A 506 -19.38 -5.75 -20.41
C GLY A 506 -19.94 -6.06 -19.01
N SER A 507 -19.40 -7.04 -18.30
CA SER A 507 -19.73 -7.27 -16.88
C SER A 507 -19.13 -6.17 -16.01
N LYS A 508 -19.70 -5.98 -14.81
CA LYS A 508 -19.21 -5.00 -13.84
C LYS A 508 -19.33 -5.48 -12.40
N GLU A 509 -18.37 -5.08 -11.59
CA GLU A 509 -18.39 -5.17 -10.14
C GLU A 509 -18.72 -3.78 -9.57
N VAL A 510 -19.68 -3.72 -8.65
CA VAL A 510 -20.16 -2.44 -8.07
C VAL A 510 -19.79 -2.38 -6.60
N TYR A 511 -19.03 -1.35 -6.23
CA TYR A 511 -18.61 -1.05 -4.87
C TYR A 511 -19.40 0.17 -4.36
N GLY A 512 -20.58 -0.07 -3.81
CA GLY A 512 -21.50 0.98 -3.35
C GLY A 512 -21.72 1.05 -1.83
N ALA A 513 -21.10 0.16 -1.06
CA ALA A 513 -21.21 0.14 0.40
C ALA A 513 -19.98 0.80 1.04
N SER A 514 -20.04 2.12 1.22
CA SER A 514 -18.97 2.90 1.87
C SER A 514 -19.03 2.79 3.39
N ASP A 515 -17.86 2.83 4.04
CA ASP A 515 -17.76 3.03 5.48
C ASP A 515 -17.96 4.51 5.91
N ASN A 516 -18.15 5.41 4.92
CA ASN A 516 -18.27 6.86 5.06
C ASN A 516 -17.08 7.54 5.74
N SER A 517 -15.90 6.91 5.73
CA SER A 517 -14.66 7.59 6.09
C SER A 517 -14.50 8.84 5.21
N THR A 518 -13.94 9.90 5.78
CA THR A 518 -13.59 11.11 5.02
C THR A 518 -12.07 11.27 4.91
N TYR A 519 -11.34 10.21 5.23
CA TYR A 519 -9.88 10.17 5.29
C TYR A 519 -9.36 8.89 4.68
N PHE A 520 -8.09 8.92 4.29
CA PHE A 520 -7.40 7.70 3.92
C PHE A 520 -7.09 6.84 5.16
N PRO A 521 -7.24 5.51 5.08
CA PRO A 521 -7.98 4.78 4.05
C PRO A 521 -9.50 4.91 4.27
N ARG A 522 -10.24 5.04 3.17
CA ARG A 522 -11.69 4.83 3.11
C ARG A 522 -12.01 3.57 2.32
#